data_AF-A0A3M1NDM0-F1
#
_entry.id   AF-A0A3M1NDM0-F1
#
_cell.length_a   1.000
_cell.length_b   1.000
_cell.length_c   1.000
_cell.angle_alpha   90.00
_cell.angle_beta   90.00
_cell.angle_gamma   90.00
#
_symmetry.space_group_name_H-M   'P 1'
#
loop_
_entity.id
_entity.type
_entity.pdbx_description
1 polymer ?
#
loop_
_entity_poly.entity_id
_entity_poly.type
_entity_poly.pdbx_seq_one_letter_code
_entity_poly.pdbx_strand_id
1 'polypeptide(L)'
;MAVPSARAQELVTPEAACTYVGAAFDEAIYAFAANQQAEAFVTEVMSVVRLPRNFTVQAANVPRIAAIRDGDRRLILYNTYVLQQARQPGPARWAALRELAHAAGHHLLHHDLGTGPQRPLEELEADDFSGYVLARLRANPAQAVTGLDSTRAITSDLYPAWPLRLEALRAGLQKGDTSEAHYFGFAGSAPPPKDKPPPPPPPT
;
A
#
# COMPACT_ATOMS: atom_id res chain seq x y z
N MET A 1 33.11 10.87 18.07
CA MET A 1 31.80 10.68 17.41
C MET A 1 32.06 10.00 16.09
N ALA A 2 31.54 8.78 15.88
CA ALA A 2 31.71 8.07 14.63
C ALA A 2 30.82 8.71 13.57
N VAL A 3 31.41 9.21 12.49
CA VAL A 3 30.68 9.61 11.29
C VAL A 3 30.00 8.34 10.75
N PRO A 4 28.67 8.31 10.55
CA PRO A 4 28.04 7.15 9.94
C PRO A 4 28.63 7.00 8.55
N SER A 5 29.33 5.90 8.32
CA SER A 5 29.81 5.52 7.00
C SER A 5 28.60 5.52 6.07
N ALA A 6 28.58 6.44 5.09
CA ALA A 6 27.60 6.42 4.03
C ALA A 6 27.72 5.04 3.36
N ARG A 7 26.75 4.15 3.59
CA ARG A 7 26.75 2.85 2.92
C ARG A 7 26.60 3.13 1.43
N ALA A 8 27.73 3.04 0.74
CA ALA A 8 27.79 3.00 -0.71
C ALA A 8 26.93 1.82 -1.16
N GLN A 9 25.96 2.11 -2.02
CA GLN A 9 25.19 1.20 -2.86
C GLN A 9 25.11 -0.27 -2.41
N GLU A 10 23.94 -0.70 -1.97
CA GLU A 10 23.65 -2.08 -1.62
C GLU A 10 22.92 -2.78 -2.77
N LEU A 11 23.40 -3.94 -3.24
CA LEU A 11 22.63 -4.80 -4.14
C LEU A 11 21.53 -5.51 -3.33
N VAL A 12 20.27 -5.34 -3.75
CA VAL A 12 19.12 -6.04 -3.15
C VAL A 12 18.75 -7.23 -4.02
N THR A 13 18.52 -8.38 -3.39
CA THR A 13 18.09 -9.62 -4.04
C THR A 13 16.70 -10.02 -3.53
N PRO A 14 15.60 -9.44 -4.07
CA PRO A 14 14.26 -9.73 -3.59
C PRO A 14 13.93 -11.22 -3.69
N GLU A 15 13.49 -11.82 -2.59
CA GLU A 15 12.80 -13.11 -2.61
C GLU A 15 11.35 -12.95 -3.10
N ALA A 16 10.73 -11.84 -2.72
CA ALA A 16 9.33 -11.53 -3.01
C ALA A 16 9.13 -10.01 -3.06
N ALA A 17 8.18 -9.56 -3.86
CA ALA A 17 7.98 -8.13 -4.10
C ALA A 17 6.56 -7.77 -4.53
N CYS A 18 6.13 -6.57 -4.14
CA CYS A 18 5.03 -5.85 -4.74
C CYS A 18 5.55 -4.54 -5.35
N THR A 19 5.43 -4.38 -6.67
CA THR A 19 5.72 -3.13 -7.39
C THR A 19 4.49 -2.25 -7.58
N TYR A 20 3.41 -2.55 -6.86
CA TYR A 20 2.09 -1.93 -6.94
C TYR A 20 1.32 -2.18 -8.25
N VAL A 21 2.00 -2.10 -9.40
CA VAL A 21 1.46 -2.37 -10.74
C VAL A 21 1.74 -3.79 -11.25
N GLY A 22 2.38 -4.64 -10.44
CA GLY A 22 2.69 -6.03 -10.78
C GLY A 22 3.74 -6.20 -11.88
N ALA A 23 4.49 -5.16 -12.20
CA ALA A 23 5.63 -5.24 -13.10
C ALA A 23 6.81 -5.98 -12.43
N ALA A 24 7.51 -6.80 -13.20
CA ALA A 24 8.77 -7.41 -12.78
C ALA A 24 9.89 -6.36 -12.74
N PHE A 25 10.99 -6.71 -12.06
CA PHE A 25 12.23 -5.94 -12.16
C PHE A 25 13.06 -6.48 -13.31
N ASP A 26 13.29 -5.65 -14.33
CA ASP A 26 14.09 -6.02 -15.51
C ASP A 26 15.60 -5.81 -15.29
N GLU A 27 15.98 -5.18 -14.17
CA GLU A 27 17.36 -4.82 -13.82
C GLU A 27 17.67 -5.17 -12.36
N ALA A 28 18.96 -5.30 -12.06
CA ALA A 28 19.44 -5.42 -10.69
C ALA A 28 19.01 -4.22 -9.84
N ILE A 29 18.58 -4.47 -8.61
CA ILE A 29 18.09 -3.43 -7.71
C ILE A 29 19.22 -2.95 -6.81
N TYR A 30 19.49 -1.66 -6.86
CA TYR A 30 20.51 -1.01 -6.04
C TYR A 30 19.86 -0.05 -5.07
N ALA A 31 20.02 -0.33 -3.78
CA ALA A 31 19.51 0.47 -2.69
C ALA A 31 20.57 1.43 -2.14
N PHE A 32 20.10 2.56 -1.66
CA PHE A 32 20.88 3.64 -1.06
C PHE A 32 20.19 4.08 0.23
N ALA A 33 20.92 4.80 1.07
CA ALA A 33 20.33 5.39 2.27
C ALA A 33 19.10 6.25 1.92
N ALA A 34 18.02 6.11 2.69
CA ALA A 34 16.88 6.98 2.57
C ALA A 34 17.26 8.43 2.88
N ASN A 35 16.60 9.36 2.19
CA ASN A 35 16.72 10.77 2.48
C ASN A 35 15.68 11.18 3.55
N GLN A 36 15.89 12.35 4.18
CA GLN A 36 15.00 12.89 5.21
C GLN A 36 13.55 13.00 4.72
N GLN A 37 13.35 13.25 3.43
CA GLN A 37 12.02 13.38 2.87
C GLN A 37 11.25 12.05 2.89
N ALA A 38 11.90 10.94 2.51
CA ALA A 38 11.26 9.64 2.55
C ALA A 38 10.87 9.24 3.97
N GLU A 39 11.75 9.49 4.94
CA GLU A 39 11.43 9.26 6.36
C GLU A 39 10.30 10.16 6.86
N ALA A 40 10.15 11.38 6.35
CA ALA A 40 9.02 12.24 6.68
C ALA A 40 7.69 11.67 6.14
N PHE A 41 7.67 11.16 4.91
CA PHE A 41 6.49 10.48 4.34
C PHE A 41 6.14 9.21 5.10
N VAL A 42 7.13 8.40 5.47
CA VAL A 42 6.91 7.20 6.30
C VAL A 42 6.39 7.61 7.68
N THR A 43 6.95 8.64 8.29
CA THR A 43 6.49 9.17 9.59
C THR A 43 5.03 9.63 9.51
N GLU A 44 4.65 10.30 8.43
CA GLU A 44 3.26 10.73 8.19
C GLU A 44 2.30 9.54 8.11
N VAL A 45 2.61 8.52 7.31
CA VAL A 45 1.83 7.27 7.23
C VAL A 45 1.75 6.59 8.60
N MET A 46 2.87 6.46 9.30
CA MET A 46 2.93 5.80 10.61
C MET A 46 2.25 6.63 11.71
N SER A 47 2.10 7.94 11.57
CA SER A 47 1.49 8.80 12.59
C SER A 47 0.00 8.49 12.83
N VAL A 48 -0.67 7.91 11.84
CA VAL A 48 -2.09 7.56 11.89
C VAL A 48 -2.35 6.07 12.08
N VAL A 49 -1.27 5.28 12.19
CA VAL A 49 -1.30 3.83 12.35
C VAL A 49 -0.67 3.49 13.69
N ARG A 50 -1.32 2.69 14.53
CA ARG A 50 -0.73 2.30 15.82
C ARG A 50 -0.18 0.88 15.83
N LEU A 51 0.41 0.48 14.71
CA LEU A 51 1.21 -0.73 14.59
C LEU A 51 2.68 -0.34 14.67
N PRO A 52 3.53 -1.15 15.32
CA PRO A 52 4.97 -0.90 15.32
C PRO A 52 5.51 -1.02 13.89
N ARG A 53 6.34 -0.05 13.48
CA ARG A 53 7.06 -0.14 12.20
C ARG A 53 7.94 -1.39 12.19
N ASN A 54 7.75 -2.25 11.19
CA ASN A 54 8.49 -3.51 11.02
C ASN A 54 9.24 -3.59 9.68
N PHE A 55 9.48 -2.44 9.05
CA PHE A 55 10.17 -2.31 7.77
C PHE A 55 11.15 -1.13 7.79
N THR A 56 12.16 -1.16 6.91
CA THR A 56 13.03 -0.01 6.62
C THR A 56 12.67 0.62 5.28
N VAL A 57 13.03 1.88 5.07
CA VAL A 57 12.84 2.57 3.78
C VAL A 57 14.20 2.89 3.19
N GLN A 58 14.37 2.68 1.89
CA GLN A 58 15.63 2.90 1.17
C GLN A 58 15.35 3.48 -0.22
N ALA A 59 16.18 4.41 -0.67
CA ALA A 59 16.11 4.88 -2.05
C ALA A 59 16.62 3.76 -2.97
N ALA A 60 16.03 3.59 -4.15
CA ALA A 60 16.49 2.60 -5.12
C ALA A 60 16.14 2.98 -6.56
N ASN A 61 16.70 2.25 -7.52
CA ASN A 61 16.38 2.34 -8.95
C ASN A 61 15.04 1.66 -9.33
N VAL A 62 14.10 1.52 -8.39
CA VAL A 62 12.75 1.05 -8.71
C VAL A 62 11.97 2.12 -9.50
N PRO A 63 10.98 1.76 -10.34
CA PRO A 63 10.23 2.75 -11.11
C PRO A 63 9.47 3.74 -10.21
N ARG A 64 8.88 3.25 -9.11
CA ARG A 64 8.08 4.06 -8.18
C ARG A 64 8.33 3.71 -6.72
N ILE A 65 7.45 2.94 -6.10
CA ILE A 65 7.56 2.47 -4.71
C ILE A 65 7.27 0.97 -4.74
N ALA A 66 8.08 0.18 -4.04
CA ALA A 66 7.93 -1.26 -3.96
C ALA A 66 8.08 -1.76 -2.53
N ALA A 67 7.23 -2.70 -2.13
CA ALA A 67 7.44 -3.51 -0.94
C ALA A 67 8.29 -4.71 -1.32
N ILE A 68 9.37 -4.96 -0.59
CA ILE A 68 10.32 -6.03 -0.84
C ILE A 68 10.49 -6.88 0.41
N ARG A 69 10.55 -8.20 0.20
CA ARG A 69 11.09 -9.15 1.17
C ARG A 69 12.41 -9.70 0.64
N ASP A 70 13.45 -9.59 1.46
CA ASP A 70 14.82 -10.05 1.19
C ASP A 70 15.31 -10.80 2.43
N GLY A 71 15.10 -12.11 2.46
CA GLY A 71 15.18 -12.92 3.68
C GLY A 71 14.25 -12.38 4.79
N ASP A 72 14.82 -12.16 5.97
CA ASP A 72 14.10 -11.58 7.11
C ASP A 72 13.86 -10.06 6.99
N ARG A 73 14.41 -9.42 5.95
CA ARG A 73 14.32 -7.98 5.78
C ARG A 73 13.04 -7.60 5.04
N ARG A 74 12.33 -6.63 5.61
CA ARG A 74 11.20 -5.94 4.99
C ARG A 74 11.62 -4.54 4.59
N LEU A 75 11.69 -4.29 3.29
CA LEU A 75 12.14 -3.02 2.73
C LEU A 75 11.00 -2.34 1.97
N ILE A 76 10.87 -1.04 2.12
CA ILE A 76 10.18 -0.19 1.15
C ILE A 76 11.25 0.49 0.32
N LEU A 77 11.32 0.11 -0.95
CA LEU A 77 12.21 0.74 -1.92
C LEU A 77 11.45 1.84 -2.65
N TYR A 78 12.07 3.00 -2.84
CA TYR A 78 11.42 4.11 -3.53
C TYR A 78 12.36 4.82 -4.51
N ASN A 79 11.76 5.34 -5.58
CA ASN A 79 12.41 6.26 -6.49
C ASN A 79 12.42 7.67 -5.89
N THR A 80 13.61 8.25 -5.71
CA THR A 80 13.75 9.60 -5.14
C THR A 80 12.98 10.66 -5.91
N TYR A 81 12.87 10.52 -7.24
CA TYR A 81 12.12 11.47 -8.07
C TYR A 81 10.62 11.46 -7.76
N VAL A 82 10.04 10.28 -7.52
CA VAL A 82 8.61 10.14 -7.20
C VAL A 82 8.27 10.86 -5.91
N LEU A 83 9.07 10.67 -4.85
CA LEU A 83 8.84 11.40 -3.61
C LEU A 83 9.14 12.90 -3.79
N GLN A 84 10.18 13.29 -4.53
CA GLN A 84 10.47 14.70 -4.78
C GLN A 84 9.29 15.43 -5.45
N GLN A 85 8.64 14.81 -6.43
CA GLN A 85 7.42 15.35 -7.05
C GLN A 85 6.24 15.46 -6.07
N ALA A 86 6.16 14.54 -5.12
CA ALA A 86 5.14 14.50 -4.08
C ALA A 86 5.33 15.54 -2.95
N ARG A 87 6.42 16.34 -2.96
CA ARG A 87 6.69 17.35 -1.91
C ARG A 87 5.56 18.35 -1.74
N GLN A 88 5.01 18.82 -2.86
CA GLN A 88 4.00 19.88 -2.86
C GLN A 88 2.60 19.27 -2.74
N PRO A 89 1.64 19.98 -2.12
CA PRO A 89 0.25 19.57 -2.12
C PRO A 89 -0.26 19.38 -3.55
N GLY A 90 -0.91 18.24 -3.83
CA GLY A 90 -1.46 17.96 -5.15
C GLY A 90 -1.60 16.46 -5.44
N PRO A 91 -2.00 16.10 -6.67
CA PRO A 91 -2.26 14.71 -7.06
C PRO A 91 -1.05 13.79 -6.86
N ALA A 92 0.17 14.24 -7.20
CA ALA A 92 1.38 13.45 -7.05
C ALA A 92 1.65 13.06 -5.59
N ARG A 93 1.34 13.96 -4.64
CA ARG A 93 1.45 13.69 -3.20
C ARG A 93 0.52 12.57 -2.76
N TRP A 94 -0.74 12.65 -3.14
CA TRP A 94 -1.73 11.63 -2.76
C TRP A 94 -1.45 10.28 -3.40
N ALA A 95 -1.02 10.25 -4.67
CA ALA A 95 -0.56 9.01 -5.30
C ALA A 95 0.62 8.37 -4.56
N ALA A 96 1.62 9.18 -4.19
CA ALA A 96 2.79 8.68 -3.46
C ALA A 96 2.44 8.20 -2.05
N LEU A 97 1.61 8.94 -1.30
CA LEU A 97 1.13 8.51 0.02
C LEU A 97 0.32 7.21 -0.07
N ARG A 98 -0.50 7.05 -1.09
CA ARG A 98 -1.28 5.83 -1.32
C ARG A 98 -0.39 4.63 -1.59
N GLU A 99 0.54 4.73 -2.54
CA GLU A 99 1.49 3.65 -2.85
C GLU A 99 2.40 3.32 -1.66
N LEU A 100 2.84 4.33 -0.91
CA LEU A 100 3.64 4.13 0.30
C LEU A 100 2.83 3.46 1.41
N ALA A 101 1.58 3.87 1.63
CA ALA A 101 0.70 3.25 2.61
C ALA A 101 0.36 1.82 2.23
N HIS A 102 0.13 1.53 0.94
CA HIS A 102 -0.05 0.17 0.43
C HIS A 102 1.19 -0.69 0.70
N ALA A 103 2.40 -0.20 0.37
CA ALA A 103 3.65 -0.91 0.65
C ALA A 103 3.88 -1.12 2.16
N ALA A 104 3.56 -0.13 2.99
CA ALA A 104 3.60 -0.25 4.45
C ALA A 104 2.57 -1.27 4.96
N GLY A 105 1.38 -1.33 4.36
CA GLY A 105 0.32 -2.29 4.67
C GLY A 105 0.81 -3.72 4.53
N HIS A 106 1.46 -4.06 3.40
CA HIS A 106 2.07 -5.38 3.23
C HIS A 106 3.01 -5.76 4.38
N HIS A 107 3.86 -4.83 4.81
CA HIS A 107 4.80 -5.13 5.87
C HIS A 107 4.13 -5.22 7.23
N LEU A 108 3.33 -4.23 7.60
CA LEU A 108 2.67 -4.15 8.91
C LEU A 108 1.66 -5.29 9.14
N LEU A 109 1.04 -5.80 8.07
CA LEU A 109 0.14 -6.95 8.10
C LEU A 109 0.87 -8.28 7.87
N HIS A 110 2.20 -8.27 7.80
CA HIS A 110 3.04 -9.45 7.66
C HIS A 110 2.79 -10.28 6.39
N HIS A 111 2.35 -9.64 5.30
CA HIS A 111 2.17 -10.31 4.00
C HIS A 111 3.48 -10.93 3.51
N ASP A 112 3.36 -12.04 2.77
CA ASP A 112 4.50 -12.79 2.23
C ASP A 112 5.03 -12.22 0.93
N LEU A 113 4.19 -11.48 0.18
CA LEU A 113 4.51 -10.89 -1.13
C LEU A 113 4.83 -11.92 -2.23
N GLY A 114 4.62 -13.21 -1.95
CA GLY A 114 4.90 -14.29 -2.87
C GLY A 114 3.91 -14.35 -4.03
N THR A 115 4.16 -15.22 -4.99
CA THR A 115 3.29 -15.44 -6.16
C THR A 115 2.27 -16.56 -5.93
N GLY A 116 1.95 -16.85 -4.67
CA GLY A 116 0.99 -17.89 -4.28
C GLY A 116 -0.47 -17.42 -4.30
N PRO A 117 -1.43 -18.32 -4.01
CA PRO A 117 -2.87 -18.04 -4.06
C PRO A 117 -3.34 -16.98 -3.06
N GLN A 118 -2.56 -16.66 -2.03
CA GLN A 118 -2.84 -15.58 -1.07
C GLN A 118 -2.62 -14.19 -1.66
N ARG A 119 -1.82 -14.08 -2.73
CA ARG A 119 -1.35 -12.80 -3.29
C ARG A 119 -2.49 -11.84 -3.64
N PRO A 120 -3.62 -12.26 -4.26
CA PRO A 120 -4.72 -11.36 -4.52
C PRO A 120 -5.38 -10.81 -3.25
N LEU A 121 -5.51 -11.63 -2.21
CA LEU A 121 -6.08 -11.18 -0.93
C LEU A 121 -5.16 -10.16 -0.24
N GLU A 122 -3.84 -10.43 -0.23
CA GLU A 122 -2.83 -9.52 0.31
C GLU A 122 -2.86 -8.14 -0.37
N GLU A 123 -3.10 -8.09 -1.69
CA GLU A 123 -3.23 -6.85 -2.44
C GLU A 123 -4.48 -6.06 -2.04
N LEU A 124 -5.63 -6.74 -1.84
CA LEU A 124 -6.86 -6.10 -1.38
C LEU A 124 -6.74 -5.59 0.06
N GLU A 125 -6.10 -6.36 0.93
CA GLU A 125 -5.79 -5.96 2.31
C GLU A 125 -4.88 -4.73 2.33
N ALA A 126 -3.86 -4.68 1.48
CA ALA A 126 -2.97 -3.53 1.35
C ALA A 126 -3.69 -2.29 0.76
N ASP A 127 -4.60 -2.46 -0.20
CA ASP A 127 -5.43 -1.37 -0.72
C ASP A 127 -6.39 -0.82 0.34
N ASP A 128 -7.05 -1.70 1.10
CA ASP A 128 -7.91 -1.33 2.23
C ASP A 128 -7.13 -0.60 3.33
N PHE A 129 -5.95 -1.10 3.70
CA PHE A 129 -5.06 -0.42 4.62
C PHE A 129 -4.67 0.98 4.10
N SER A 130 -4.33 1.09 2.82
CA SER A 130 -3.98 2.39 2.21
C SER A 130 -5.15 3.38 2.25
N GLY A 131 -6.38 2.90 2.03
CA GLY A 131 -7.59 3.70 2.14
C GLY A 131 -7.80 4.21 3.56
N TYR A 132 -7.64 3.34 4.56
CA TYR A 132 -7.71 3.73 5.97
C TYR A 132 -6.70 4.84 6.29
N VAL A 133 -5.43 4.68 5.92
CA VAL A 133 -4.38 5.68 6.14
C VAL A 133 -4.75 7.02 5.51
N LEU A 134 -5.21 7.00 4.25
CA LEU A 134 -5.57 8.23 3.52
C LEU A 134 -6.74 8.98 4.16
N ALA A 135 -7.79 8.28 4.62
CA ALA A 135 -8.88 8.89 5.36
C ALA A 135 -8.40 9.55 6.67
N ARG A 136 -7.51 8.86 7.41
CA ARG A 136 -6.93 9.43 8.65
C ARG A 136 -6.03 10.64 8.37
N LEU A 137 -5.39 10.70 7.21
CA LEU A 137 -4.68 11.87 6.70
C LEU A 137 -5.59 12.94 6.07
N ARG A 138 -6.92 12.79 6.19
CA ARG A 138 -7.94 13.72 5.71
C ARG A 138 -7.96 13.90 4.19
N ALA A 139 -7.57 12.87 3.43
CA ALA A 139 -7.77 12.85 1.98
C ALA A 139 -9.27 12.85 1.68
N ASN A 140 -9.71 13.71 0.75
CA ASN A 140 -11.06 13.58 0.21
C ASN A 140 -11.14 12.38 -0.76
N PRO A 141 -12.35 11.92 -1.13
CA PRO A 141 -12.50 10.73 -1.98
C PRO A 141 -11.76 10.79 -3.33
N ALA A 142 -11.68 11.97 -3.95
CA ALA A 142 -10.97 12.15 -5.22
C ALA A 142 -9.44 12.07 -5.04
N GLN A 143 -8.93 12.64 -3.95
CA GLN A 143 -7.51 12.54 -3.57
C GLN A 143 -7.15 11.08 -3.26
N ALA A 144 -7.99 10.37 -2.52
CA ALA A 144 -7.69 9.01 -2.09
C ALA A 144 -7.54 8.00 -3.24
N VAL A 145 -8.30 8.16 -4.32
CA VAL A 145 -8.19 7.28 -5.51
C VAL A 145 -7.07 7.69 -6.47
N THR A 146 -6.30 8.74 -6.17
CA THR A 146 -5.29 9.25 -7.10
C THR A 146 -4.21 8.21 -7.37
N GLY A 147 -3.92 7.98 -8.65
CA GLY A 147 -2.93 7.00 -9.11
C GLY A 147 -3.42 5.55 -9.17
N LEU A 148 -4.63 5.24 -8.67
CA LEU A 148 -5.18 3.88 -8.73
C LEU A 148 -5.36 3.39 -10.17
N ASP A 149 -5.68 4.28 -11.12
CA ASP A 149 -5.86 3.94 -12.53
C ASP A 149 -4.64 3.28 -13.19
N SER A 150 -3.44 3.43 -12.60
CA SER A 150 -2.24 2.71 -13.05
C SER A 150 -2.38 1.18 -12.97
N THR A 151 -3.34 0.66 -12.20
CA THR A 151 -3.57 -0.79 -12.07
C THR A 151 -4.57 -1.34 -13.09
N ARG A 152 -5.19 -0.50 -13.93
CA ARG A 152 -6.17 -0.94 -14.93
C ARG A 152 -5.61 -1.89 -15.98
N ALA A 153 -4.34 -1.73 -16.31
CA ALA A 153 -3.66 -2.51 -17.33
C ALA A 153 -3.14 -3.87 -16.82
N ILE A 154 -3.30 -4.17 -15.53
CA ILE A 154 -2.82 -5.42 -14.96
C ILE A 154 -3.74 -6.56 -15.41
N THR A 155 -3.15 -7.61 -15.98
CA THR A 155 -3.87 -8.79 -16.50
C THR A 155 -3.51 -10.08 -15.77
N SER A 156 -2.65 -10.02 -14.75
CA SER A 156 -2.19 -11.18 -13.98
C SER A 156 -3.20 -11.56 -12.90
N ASP A 157 -3.51 -12.86 -12.77
CA ASP A 157 -4.37 -13.41 -11.72
C ASP A 157 -3.82 -13.21 -10.30
N LEU A 158 -2.52 -12.89 -10.16
CA LEU A 158 -1.90 -12.55 -8.88
C LEU A 158 -2.37 -11.19 -8.35
N TYR A 159 -2.86 -10.31 -9.22
CA TYR A 159 -3.26 -8.96 -8.87
C TYR A 159 -4.75 -8.78 -9.14
N PRO A 160 -5.54 -8.32 -8.15
CA PRO A 160 -6.96 -8.10 -8.34
C PRO A 160 -7.23 -7.10 -9.45
N ALA A 161 -8.30 -7.34 -10.21
CA ALA A 161 -8.77 -6.38 -11.21
C ALA A 161 -9.09 -5.03 -10.57
N TRP A 162 -8.91 -3.95 -11.34
CA TRP A 162 -9.09 -2.58 -10.87
C TRP A 162 -10.38 -2.31 -10.06
N PRO A 163 -11.57 -2.82 -10.43
CA PRO A 163 -12.78 -2.58 -9.64
C PRO A 163 -12.70 -3.12 -8.21
N LEU A 164 -12.08 -4.29 -8.00
CA LEU A 164 -11.90 -4.89 -6.67
C LEU A 164 -10.93 -4.08 -5.82
N ARG A 165 -9.83 -3.60 -6.43
CA ARG A 165 -8.87 -2.70 -5.78
C ARG A 165 -9.53 -1.39 -5.34
N LEU A 166 -10.37 -0.80 -6.19
CA LEU A 166 -11.14 0.40 -5.84
C LEU A 166 -12.12 0.14 -4.69
N GLU A 167 -12.80 -1.01 -4.70
CA GLU A 167 -13.74 -1.37 -3.64
C GLU A 167 -13.02 -1.55 -2.30
N ALA A 168 -11.90 -2.27 -2.27
CA ALA A 168 -11.08 -2.43 -1.07
C ALA A 168 -10.56 -1.07 -0.54
N LEU A 169 -10.03 -0.22 -1.43
CA LEU A 169 -9.61 1.13 -1.08
C LEU A 169 -10.75 1.94 -0.44
N ARG A 170 -11.97 1.86 -1.00
CA ARG A 170 -13.15 2.56 -0.46
C ARG A 170 -13.59 2.02 0.90
N ALA A 171 -13.54 0.71 1.10
CA ALA A 171 -13.79 0.09 2.40
C ALA A 171 -12.80 0.62 3.46
N GLY A 172 -11.53 0.74 3.08
CA GLY A 172 -10.48 1.37 3.88
C GLY A 172 -10.82 2.81 4.29
N LEU A 173 -11.19 3.63 3.31
CA LEU A 173 -11.57 5.03 3.56
C LEU A 173 -12.73 5.14 4.56
N GLN A 174 -13.78 4.33 4.37
CA GLN A 174 -14.91 4.29 5.27
C GLN A 174 -14.50 3.94 6.71
N LYS A 175 -13.56 3.00 6.89
CA LYS A 175 -13.01 2.66 8.21
C LYS A 175 -12.27 3.84 8.83
N GLY A 176 -11.42 4.51 8.06
CA GLY A 176 -10.64 5.65 8.57
C GLY A 176 -11.51 6.85 8.96
N ASP A 177 -12.62 7.07 8.25
CA ASP A 177 -13.56 8.16 8.49
C ASP A 177 -14.45 7.94 9.71
N THR A 178 -14.83 6.68 9.98
CA THR A 178 -15.82 6.33 11.01
C THR A 178 -15.22 5.82 12.32
N SER A 179 -13.94 5.44 12.32
CA SER A 179 -13.30 4.82 13.47
C SER A 179 -12.50 5.81 14.33
N GLU A 180 -12.76 5.83 15.64
CA GLU A 180 -11.83 6.33 16.67
C GLU A 180 -10.75 5.29 17.03
N ALA A 181 -10.89 4.08 16.49
CA ALA A 181 -10.12 2.91 16.85
C ALA A 181 -9.13 2.50 15.75
N HIS A 182 -8.24 1.57 16.09
CA HIS A 182 -7.11 1.15 15.27
C HIS A 182 -7.56 0.44 13.99
N TYR A 183 -6.68 0.31 12.99
CA TYR A 183 -6.94 -0.54 11.84
C TYR A 183 -7.18 -2.00 12.31
N PHE A 184 -8.32 -2.59 11.94
CA PHE A 184 -8.75 -3.92 12.40
C PHE A 184 -8.80 -5.00 11.28
N GLY A 185 -8.15 -4.74 10.15
CA GLY A 185 -8.07 -5.68 9.03
C GLY A 185 -9.15 -5.51 7.95
N PHE A 186 -8.96 -6.18 6.83
CA PHE A 186 -9.90 -6.23 5.72
C PHE A 186 -10.98 -7.28 5.99
N ALA A 187 -12.25 -6.87 6.06
CA ALA A 187 -13.37 -7.80 6.28
C ALA A 187 -13.92 -8.39 4.97
N GLY A 188 -13.34 -8.04 3.82
CA GLY A 188 -13.99 -8.20 2.52
C GLY A 188 -15.26 -7.35 2.41
N SER A 189 -15.77 -7.18 1.19
CA SER A 189 -17.18 -6.88 1.03
C SER A 189 -17.93 -8.11 1.56
N ALA A 190 -18.72 -7.96 2.62
CA ALA A 190 -19.69 -9.00 2.93
C ALA A 190 -20.48 -9.28 1.64
N PRO A 191 -20.70 -10.54 1.24
CA PRO A 191 -21.65 -10.81 0.17
C PRO A 191 -22.96 -10.11 0.53
N PRO A 192 -23.68 -9.52 -0.45
CA PRO A 192 -24.96 -8.87 -0.17
C PRO A 192 -25.82 -9.86 0.64
N PRO A 193 -26.51 -9.40 1.70
CA PRO A 193 -27.36 -10.29 2.47
C PRO A 193 -28.27 -11.03 1.50
N LYS A 194 -28.19 -12.37 1.49
CA LYS A 194 -29.11 -13.19 0.70
C LYS A 194 -30.52 -12.72 1.02
N ASP A 195 -31.26 -12.40 -0.04
CA ASP A 195 -32.55 -11.74 0.00
C ASP A 195 -33.38 -12.14 1.22
N LYS A 196 -33.85 -11.13 1.96
CA LYS A 196 -34.89 -11.32 2.96
C LYS A 196 -36.07 -11.99 2.26
N PRO A 197 -36.64 -13.11 2.77
CA PRO A 197 -37.78 -13.75 2.13
C PRO A 197 -38.89 -12.70 1.92
N PRO A 198 -39.58 -12.72 0.76
CA PRO A 198 -40.68 -11.78 0.54
C PRO A 198 -41.70 -11.89 1.68
N PRO A 199 -42.31 -10.77 2.10
CA PRO A 199 -43.29 -10.78 3.17
C PRO A 199 -44.43 -11.76 2.83
N PRO A 200 -44.99 -12.46 3.82
CA PRO A 200 -46.08 -13.40 3.58
C PRO A 200 -47.25 -12.67 2.92
N PRO A 201 -47.98 -13.34 2.02
CA PRO A 201 -49.14 -12.73 1.37
C PRO A 201 -50.18 -12.30 2.42
N PRO A 202 -50.94 -11.23 2.17
CA PRO A 202 -51.96 -10.76 3.09
C PRO A 202 -53.02 -11.85 3.32
N PRO A 203 -53.56 -11.96 4.55
CA PRO A 203 -54.59 -12.95 4.87
C PRO A 203 -55.85 -12.70 4.03
N THR A 204 -56.42 -13.79 3.52
CA THR A 204 -57.73 -13.86 2.85
C THR A 204 -58.88 -13.72 3.84
#